data_AF-A0A1J4VBK5-F1
#
_entry.id   AF-A0A1J4VBK5-F1
#
_cell.length_a   1.000
_cell.length_b   1.000
_cell.length_c   1.000
_cell.angle_alpha   90.00
_cell.angle_beta   90.00
_cell.angle_gamma   90.00
#
_symmetry.space_group_name_H-M   'P 1'
#
loop_
_entity.id
_entity.type
_entity.pdbx_description
1 polymer ?
#
loop_
_entity_poly.entity_id
_entity_poly.type
_entity_poly.pdbx_seq_one_letter_code
_entity_poly.pdbx_strand_id
1 'polypeptide(L)' 'MNDFSPKYPKNPKTLGERIRKARIDKGFKIKALAKIIGVTPDSVINWEIRGIKPRNKVYKRLKEILFSSES' A
#
# COMPACT_ATOMS: atom_id res chain seq x y z
N MET A 1 -16.94 7.18 -18.20
CA MET A 1 -16.47 5.87 -17.70
C MET A 1 -15.13 6.09 -17.01
N ASN A 2 -15.09 6.10 -15.68
CA ASN A 2 -13.83 6.05 -14.93
C ASN A 2 -14.03 5.03 -13.81
N ASP A 3 -13.92 3.77 -14.22
CA ASP A 3 -14.07 2.59 -13.39
C ASP A 3 -12.80 2.44 -12.54
N PHE A 4 -12.59 3.35 -11.57
CA PHE A 4 -11.53 3.26 -10.57
C PHE A 4 -11.86 2.17 -9.54
N SER A 5 -12.19 0.97 -10.01
CA SER A 5 -12.05 -0.25 -9.25
C SER A 5 -10.73 -0.89 -9.69
N PRO A 6 -9.59 -0.61 -9.03
CA PRO A 6 -8.35 -1.24 -9.40
C PRO A 6 -8.46 -2.67 -8.91
N LYS A 7 -8.80 -3.55 -9.85
CA LYS A 7 -8.73 -5.01 -9.73
C LYS A 7 -7.45 -5.39 -8.99
N TYR A 8 -7.50 -6.51 -8.29
CA TYR A 8 -6.34 -7.05 -7.58
C TYR A 8 -5.09 -7.08 -8.49
N PRO A 9 -3.96 -6.46 -8.08
CA PRO A 9 -2.75 -6.39 -8.89
C PRO A 9 -2.07 -7.77 -8.94
N LYS A 10 -2.39 -8.55 -9.99
CA LYS A 10 -1.85 -9.90 -10.19
C LYS A 10 -0.33 -9.89 -10.39
N ASN A 11 0.18 -8.97 -11.20
CA ASN A 11 1.60 -8.81 -11.50
C ASN A 11 2.07 -7.37 -11.23
N PRO A 12 2.40 -7.00 -9.98
CA PRO A 12 2.71 -5.63 -9.60
C PRO A 12 4.07 -5.18 -10.16
N LYS A 13 4.10 -4.08 -10.92
CA LYS A 13 5.32 -3.52 -11.52
C LYS A 13 5.84 -2.29 -10.78
N THR A 14 4.92 -1.51 -10.21
CA THR A 14 5.24 -0.29 -9.46
C THR A 14 5.28 -0.54 -7.97
N LEU A 15 5.94 0.35 -7.23
CA LEU A 15 5.90 0.32 -5.77
C LEU A 15 4.45 0.37 -5.25
N GLY A 16 3.62 1.24 -5.82
CA GLY A 16 2.20 1.37 -5.42
C GLY A 16 1.42 0.08 -5.59
N GLU A 17 1.60 -0.62 -6.71
CA GLU A 17 0.96 -1.91 -6.95
C GLU A 17 1.47 -2.98 -5.98
N ARG A 18 2.77 -3.00 -5.65
CA ARG A 18 3.34 -3.94 -4.65
C ARG A 18 2.75 -3.68 -3.27
N ILE A 19 2.63 -2.41 -2.87
CA ILE A 19 2.00 -2.00 -1.60
C ILE A 19 0.53 -2.45 -1.58
N ARG A 20 -0.22 -2.17 -2.66
CA ARG A 20 -1.62 -2.55 -2.79
C ARG A 20 -1.82 -4.05 -2.72
N LYS A 21 -0.99 -4.81 -3.44
CA LYS A 21 -1.01 -6.28 -3.45
C LYS A 21 -0.82 -6.80 -2.02
N ALA A 22 0.29 -6.43 -1.37
CA ALA A 22 0.61 -6.90 -0.03
C ALA A 22 -0.44 -6.47 1.01
N ARG A 23 -1.02 -5.26 0.88
CA ARG A 23 -2.12 -4.82 1.73
C ARG A 23 -3.34 -5.74 1.58
N ILE A 24 -3.72 -6.08 0.35
CA ILE A 24 -4.87 -6.96 0.08
C ILE A 24 -4.57 -8.39 0.52
N ASP A 25 -3.38 -8.92 0.27
CA ASP A 25 -2.95 -10.27 0.67
C ASP A 25 -2.98 -10.44 2.20
N LYS A 26 -2.70 -9.38 2.95
CA LYS A 26 -2.83 -9.35 4.42
C LYS A 26 -4.24 -9.00 4.93
N GLY A 27 -5.22 -8.84 4.04
CA GLY A 27 -6.61 -8.51 4.42
C GLY A 27 -6.81 -7.10 4.99
N PHE A 28 -5.84 -6.19 4.82
CA PHE A 28 -5.92 -4.86 5.39
C PHE A 28 -6.81 -3.92 4.57
N LYS A 29 -7.75 -3.26 5.24
CA LYS A 29 -8.43 -2.07 4.71
C LYS A 29 -7.45 -0.89 4.68
N ILE A 30 -7.63 0.04 3.74
CA ILE A 30 -6.81 1.27 3.64
C ILE A 30 -6.72 2.01 4.98
N LYS A 31 -7.87 2.22 5.65
CA LYS A 31 -7.94 2.88 6.97
C LYS A 31 -7.17 2.12 8.06
N ALA A 32 -7.18 0.80 8.01
CA ALA A 32 -6.47 -0.03 8.99
C ALA A 32 -4.95 0.10 8.81
N LEU A 33 -4.47 -0.04 7.56
CA LEU A 33 -3.04 0.14 7.26
C LEU A 33 -2.57 1.56 7.64
N ALA A 34 -3.35 2.58 7.31
CA ALA A 34 -3.06 3.97 7.64
C ALA A 34 -2.91 4.17 9.16
N LYS A 35 -3.82 3.60 9.96
CA LYS A 35 -3.78 3.64 11.43
C LYS A 35 -2.53 2.96 12.00
N ILE A 36 -2.16 1.78 11.49
CA ILE A 36 -0.99 1.03 11.96
C ILE A 36 0.30 1.81 11.66
N ILE A 37 0.41 2.40 10.47
CA ILE A 37 1.60 3.17 10.07
C ILE A 37 1.66 4.54 10.79
N GLY A 38 0.50 5.11 11.12
CA GLY A 38 0.35 6.46 11.68
C GLY A 38 0.28 7.55 10.61
N VAL A 39 -0.46 7.31 9.52
CA VAL A 39 -0.68 8.27 8.42
C VAL A 39 -2.17 8.42 8.11
N THR A 40 -2.52 9.34 7.21
CA THR A 40 -3.89 9.47 6.70
C THR A 40 -4.22 8.38 5.68
N PRO A 41 -5.50 7.99 5.54
CA PRO A 41 -5.94 7.08 4.46
C PRO A 41 -5.57 7.59 3.06
N ASP A 42 -5.65 8.90 2.82
CA ASP A 42 -5.21 9.53 1.57
C ASP A 42 -3.74 9.28 1.26
N SER A 43 -2.87 9.21 2.26
CA SER A 43 -1.46 8.86 2.05
C SER A 43 -1.33 7.47 1.43
N VAL A 44 -2.10 6.49 1.92
CA VAL A 44 -2.10 5.13 1.38
C VAL A 44 -2.65 5.11 -0.06
N ILE A 45 -3.72 5.84 -0.34
CA ILE A 45 -4.28 5.99 -1.70
C ILE A 45 -3.25 6.62 -2.64
N ASN A 46 -2.56 7.66 -2.20
CA ASN A 46 -1.52 8.34 -2.96
C ASN A 46 -0.39 7.40 -3.36
N TRP A 47 -0.01 6.46 -2.47
CA TRP A 47 1.02 5.46 -2.77
C TRP A 47 0.53 4.40 -3.74
N GLU A 48 -0.67 3.87 -3.52
CA GLU A 48 -1.19 2.74 -4.29
C GLU A 48 -1.65 3.12 -5.70
N ILE A 49 -2.24 4.31 -5.85
CA ILE A 49 -2.95 4.71 -7.08
C ILE A 49 -2.25 5.88 -7.75
N ARG A 50 -1.82 6.89 -7.00
CA ARG A 50 -1.27 8.14 -7.57
C ARG A 50 0.24 8.11 -7.80
N GLY A 51 0.91 7.00 -7.47
CA GLY A 51 2.36 6.83 -7.68
C GLY A 51 3.25 7.71 -6.80
N ILE A 52 2.68 8.36 -5.76
CA ILE A 52 3.44 9.20 -4.83
C ILE A 52 4.23 8.28 -3.91
N LYS A 53 5.52 8.55 -3.70
CA LYS A 53 6.36 7.70 -2.85
C LYS A 53 6.22 8.08 -1.36
N PRO A 54 6.15 7.10 -0.44
CA PRO A 54 6.22 7.38 1.00
C PRO A 54 7.60 7.95 1.37
N ARG A 55 7.63 8.80 2.40
CA ARG A 55 8.90 9.27 3.00
C ARG A 55 9.67 8.08 3.60
N ASN A 56 11.00 8.15 3.65
CA ASN A 56 11.87 7.05 4.10
C ASN A 56 11.44 6.41 5.44
N LYS A 57 11.13 7.22 6.46
CA LYS A 57 10.68 6.73 7.78
C LYS A 57 9.37 5.94 7.69
N VAL A 58 8.43 6.42 6.88
CA VAL A 58 7.14 5.77 6.64
C VAL A 58 7.32 4.50 5.81
N TYR A 59 8.20 4.54 4.82
CA TYR A 59 8.51 3.38 3.98
C TYR A 59 9.12 2.24 4.78
N LYS A 60 10.00 2.53 5.75
CA LYS A 60 10.57 1.50 6.65
C LYS A 60 9.47 0.75 7.42
N ARG A 61 8.56 1.47 8.09
CA ARG A 61 7.41 0.87 8.78
C ARG A 61 6.50 0.08 7.84
N LEU A 62 6.25 0.63 6.65
CA LEU A 62 5.44 -0.04 5.65
C LEU A 62 6.05 -1.39 5.26
N LYS A 63 7.37 -1.45 5.07
CA LYS A 63 8.07 -2.70 4.78
C LYS A 63 7.95 -3.72 5.91
N GLU A 64 8.11 -3.27 7.15
CA GLU A 64 7.95 -4.13 8.35
C GLU A 64 6.54 -4.71 8.47
N ILE A 65 5.50 -3.96 8.08
CA ILE A 65 4.10 -4.42 8.20
C ILE A 65 3.71 -5.32 7.01
N LEU A 66 4.14 -4.94 5.80
CA LEU A 66 3.65 -5.55 4.56
C LEU A 66 4.58 -6.61 3.96
N PHE A 67 5.89 -6.57 4.22
CA PHE A 67 6.87 -7.45 3.56
C PHE A 67 7.73 -8.29 4.52
N SER A 68 7.42 -8.32 5.82
CA SER A 68 8.18 -9.08 6.84
C SER A 68 8.01 -10.61 6.79
N SER A 69 8.15 -11.24 5.62
CA SER A 69 8.24 -12.70 5.49
C SER A 69 9.45 -13.14 4.68
N GLU A 70 10.55 -12.40 4.75
CA GLU A 70 11.85 -12.82 4.23
C GLU A 70 12.90 -12.61 5.33
N SER A 71 13.05 -13.65 6.16
CA SER A 71 14.28 -13.98 6.88
C SER A 71 14.74 -15.34 6.37
#